data_AF-A0A7C5TP73-F1
#
_entry.id   AF-A0A7C5TP73-F1
#
_cell.length_a   1.000
_cell.length_b   1.000
_cell.length_c   1.000
_cell.angle_alpha   90.00
_cell.angle_beta   90.00
_cell.angle_gamma   90.00
#
_symmetry.space_group_name_H-M   'P 1'
#
loop_
_entity.id
_entity.type
_entity.pdbx_description
1 polymer ?
#
loop_
_entity_poly.entity_id
_entity_poly.type
_entity_poly.pdbx_seq_one_letter_code
_entity_poly.pdbx_strand_id
1 'polypeptide(L)'
;MWFEIHCHSNRSDGKNTPDEMVDFAKKNGLSGIVITDHDTIDGSLEMLKHNSPEFQVIPGMEVSSRDGHILALNVRELIPKDLSAKETVERIHSAGGIAIAAHPYDRYRSGVGDLMHEVDFDAVEVLNGHTFGNTKDPAVEAKKSGLPMVGGTDAHTAKEVGGVRIKVPK
;
A
#
# COMPACT_ATOMS: atom_id res chain seq x y z
N MET A 1 7.30 -14.34 -7.74
CA MET A 1 7.01 -13.06 -8.42
C MET A 1 7.35 -11.93 -7.45
N TRP A 2 7.87 -10.80 -7.92
CA TRP A 2 8.22 -9.66 -7.07
C TRP A 2 7.24 -8.52 -7.30
N PHE A 3 6.74 -7.90 -6.23
CA PHE A 3 5.73 -6.84 -6.31
C PHE A 3 6.15 -5.60 -5.51
N GLU A 4 5.87 -4.44 -6.10
CA GLU A 4 5.70 -3.18 -5.36
C GLU A 4 4.22 -3.07 -4.96
N ILE A 5 3.95 -2.72 -3.70
CA ILE A 5 2.58 -2.62 -3.21
C ILE A 5 2.26 -1.27 -2.55
N HIS A 6 3.24 -0.38 -2.47
CA HIS A 6 3.07 0.94 -1.87
C HIS A 6 3.88 1.96 -2.67
N CYS A 7 3.20 2.74 -3.51
CA CYS A 7 3.80 3.84 -4.26
C CYS A 7 2.76 4.85 -4.77
N HIS A 8 3.24 6.06 -5.01
CA HIS A 8 2.43 7.25 -5.27
C HIS A 8 2.77 7.85 -6.63
N SER A 9 1.75 8.23 -7.37
CA SER A 9 1.84 8.91 -8.66
C SER A 9 1.42 10.37 -8.53
N ASN A 10 1.47 11.11 -9.65
CA ASN A 10 0.99 12.48 -9.73
C ASN A 10 -0.55 12.61 -9.70
N ARG A 11 -1.28 11.52 -9.44
CA ARG A 11 -2.71 11.57 -9.10
C ARG A 11 -2.94 11.94 -7.64
N SER A 12 -1.93 11.77 -6.79
CA SER A 12 -1.90 12.30 -5.42
C SER A 12 -0.68 13.22 -5.22
N ASP A 13 0.35 12.76 -4.53
CA ASP A 13 1.53 13.54 -4.12
C ASP A 13 2.86 13.04 -4.72
N GLY A 14 2.83 11.99 -5.54
CA GLY A 14 3.96 11.52 -6.32
C GLY A 14 4.34 12.47 -7.47
N LYS A 15 5.57 12.36 -7.96
CA LYS A 15 6.12 13.24 -9.02
C LYS A 15 5.91 12.73 -10.45
N ASN A 16 5.73 11.42 -10.60
CA ASN A 16 5.69 10.74 -11.89
C ASN A 16 4.26 10.32 -12.25
N THR A 17 3.98 10.16 -13.54
CA THR A 17 2.66 9.68 -13.99
C THR A 17 2.47 8.20 -13.63
N PRO A 18 1.23 7.70 -13.53
CA PRO A 18 0.98 6.27 -13.35
C PRO A 18 1.69 5.38 -14.39
N ASP A 19 1.70 5.80 -15.66
CA ASP A 19 2.40 5.07 -16.73
C ASP A 19 3.92 5.01 -16.46
N GLU A 20 4.54 6.11 -16.03
CA GLU A 20 5.96 6.12 -15.66
C GLU A 20 6.26 5.20 -14.46
N MET A 21 5.35 5.14 -13.47
CA MET A 21 5.48 4.22 -12.33
C MET A 21 5.47 2.75 -12.79
N VAL A 22 4.56 2.39 -13.69
CA VAL A 22 4.46 1.04 -14.28
C VAL A 22 5.70 0.70 -15.12
N ASP A 23 6.18 1.64 -15.94
CA ASP A 23 7.36 1.43 -16.78
C ASP A 23 8.62 1.19 -15.94
N PHE A 24 8.79 1.94 -14.85
CA PHE A 24 9.90 1.71 -13.92
C PHE A 24 9.77 0.40 -13.15
N ALA A 25 8.56 0.01 -12.74
CA ALA A 25 8.32 -1.30 -12.13
C ALA A 25 8.78 -2.45 -13.03
N LYS A 26 8.37 -2.42 -14.31
CA LYS A 26 8.80 -3.39 -15.34
C LYS A 26 10.31 -3.36 -15.53
N LYS A 27 10.91 -2.17 -15.66
CA LYS A 27 12.35 -1.98 -15.83
C LYS A 27 13.16 -2.53 -14.64
N ASN A 28 12.62 -2.44 -13.43
CA ASN A 28 13.25 -2.95 -12.21
C ASN A 28 13.02 -4.46 -12.00
N GLY A 29 12.44 -5.15 -13.00
CA GLY A 29 12.22 -6.59 -12.99
C GLY A 29 11.11 -7.04 -12.04
N LEU A 30 10.18 -6.14 -11.70
CA LEU A 30 8.99 -6.51 -10.94
C LEU A 30 8.02 -7.29 -11.82
N SER A 31 7.30 -8.22 -11.20
CA SER A 31 6.22 -8.99 -11.81
C SER A 31 4.86 -8.31 -11.62
N GLY A 32 4.79 -7.24 -10.84
CA GLY A 32 3.59 -6.45 -10.70
C GLY A 32 3.75 -5.27 -9.76
N ILE A 33 2.71 -4.44 -9.73
CA ILE A 33 2.66 -3.18 -8.99
C ILE A 33 1.23 -2.93 -8.49
N VAL A 34 1.14 -2.30 -7.33
CA VAL A 34 -0.05 -1.56 -6.89
C VAL A 34 0.34 -0.11 -6.72
N ILE A 35 -0.28 0.78 -7.50
CA ILE A 35 -0.21 2.22 -7.23
C ILE A 35 -1.26 2.50 -6.15
N THR A 36 -0.85 3.15 -5.08
CA THR A 36 -1.65 3.37 -3.87
C THR A 36 -1.71 4.86 -3.55
N ASP A 37 -2.09 5.67 -4.55
CA ASP A 37 -2.24 7.12 -4.40
C ASP A 37 -3.14 7.48 -3.20
N HIS A 38 -2.81 8.58 -2.51
CA HIS A 38 -3.59 9.07 -1.38
C HIS A 38 -5.01 9.47 -1.79
N ASP A 39 -6.01 8.86 -1.14
CA ASP A 39 -7.44 9.22 -1.22
C ASP A 39 -8.03 9.24 -2.65
N THR A 40 -7.36 8.61 -3.62
CA THR A 40 -7.85 8.44 -4.99
C THR A 40 -7.47 7.08 -5.55
N ILE A 41 -8.34 6.55 -6.41
CA ILE A 41 -8.14 5.25 -7.06
C ILE A 41 -7.84 5.37 -8.56
N ASP A 42 -7.93 6.59 -9.11
CA ASP A 42 -7.88 6.82 -10.55
C ASP A 42 -6.57 6.35 -11.19
N GLY A 43 -5.44 6.62 -10.52
CA GLY A 43 -4.11 6.24 -11.00
C GLY A 43 -3.94 4.72 -11.13
N SER A 44 -4.44 3.97 -10.16
CA SER A 44 -4.33 2.51 -10.16
C SER A 44 -5.30 1.84 -11.13
N LEU A 45 -6.54 2.35 -11.24
CA LEU A 45 -7.52 1.86 -12.21
C LEU A 45 -7.09 2.11 -13.66
N GLU A 46 -6.54 3.30 -13.95
CA GLU A 46 -6.04 3.63 -15.28
C GLU A 46 -4.98 2.62 -15.75
N MET A 47 -4.15 2.14 -14.82
CA MET A 47 -3.06 1.22 -15.13
C MET A 47 -3.48 -0.24 -15.33
N LEU A 48 -4.75 -0.60 -15.11
CA LEU A 48 -5.25 -1.94 -15.45
C LEU A 48 -5.06 -2.28 -16.94
N LYS A 49 -4.95 -1.25 -17.81
CA LYS A 49 -4.59 -1.40 -19.24
C LYS A 49 -3.24 -2.11 -19.47
N HIS A 50 -2.36 -2.12 -18.48
CA HIS A 50 -1.04 -2.76 -18.53
C HIS A 50 -0.99 -4.18 -17.96
N ASN A 51 -2.10 -4.69 -17.42
CA ASN A 51 -2.16 -6.01 -16.81
C ASN A 51 -1.99 -7.12 -17.86
N SER A 52 -1.02 -8.02 -17.65
CA SER A 52 -0.70 -9.14 -18.54
C SER A 52 -0.25 -10.38 -17.74
N PRO A 53 -0.08 -11.54 -18.39
CA PRO A 53 0.48 -12.73 -17.74
C PRO A 53 1.89 -12.54 -17.16
N GLU A 54 2.67 -11.61 -17.72
CA GLU A 54 4.06 -11.31 -17.32
C GLU A 54 4.15 -10.19 -16.29
N PHE A 55 3.15 -9.30 -16.24
CA PHE A 55 3.13 -8.15 -15.35
C PHE A 55 1.72 -7.87 -14.82
N GLN A 56 1.53 -8.01 -13.51
CA GLN A 56 0.23 -7.84 -12.87
C GLN A 56 0.06 -6.42 -12.34
N VAL A 57 -1.05 -5.77 -12.70
CA VAL A 57 -1.50 -4.53 -12.06
C VAL A 57 -2.68 -4.86 -11.17
N ILE A 58 -2.54 -4.60 -9.88
CA ILE A 58 -3.61 -4.75 -8.90
C ILE A 58 -4.10 -3.34 -8.56
N PRO A 59 -5.40 -3.05 -8.64
CA PRO A 59 -5.91 -1.73 -8.29
C PRO A 59 -5.84 -1.51 -6.78
N GLY A 60 -5.65 -0.27 -6.35
CA GLY A 60 -5.57 0.08 -4.95
C GLY A 60 -5.46 1.59 -4.69
N MET A 61 -5.41 1.97 -3.42
CA MET A 61 -5.24 3.34 -2.91
C MET A 61 -4.70 3.32 -1.47
N GLU A 62 -4.10 4.41 -1.01
CA GLU A 62 -3.82 4.63 0.42
C GLU A 62 -4.91 5.55 0.98
N VAL A 63 -5.71 5.05 1.92
CA VAL A 63 -6.80 5.80 2.54
C VAL A 63 -6.26 6.54 3.76
N SER A 64 -6.42 7.87 3.78
CA SER A 64 -6.19 8.68 4.98
C SER A 64 -7.41 8.57 5.91
N SER A 65 -7.39 7.60 6.82
CA SER A 65 -8.38 7.53 7.90
C SER A 65 -8.09 8.56 9.01
N ARG A 66 -9.04 8.80 9.91
CA ARG A 66 -8.82 9.65 11.10
C ARG A 66 -7.74 9.12 12.03
N ASP A 67 -7.48 7.82 11.97
CA ASP A 67 -6.60 7.12 12.89
C ASP A 67 -5.25 6.77 12.26
N GLY A 68 -5.04 7.05 10.97
CA GLY A 68 -3.81 6.72 10.25
C GLY A 68 -4.06 6.22 8.83
N HIS A 69 -2.98 5.92 8.12
CA HIS A 69 -3.04 5.47 6.73
C HIS A 69 -3.24 3.95 6.62
N ILE A 70 -4.04 3.57 5.63
CA ILE A 70 -4.42 2.18 5.37
C ILE A 70 -4.34 1.92 3.88
N LEU A 71 -3.54 0.93 3.45
CA LEU A 71 -3.58 0.50 2.05
C LEU A 71 -4.84 -0.33 1.82
N ALA A 72 -5.55 0.00 0.75
CA ALA A 72 -6.66 -0.76 0.23
C ALA A 72 -6.21 -1.41 -1.09
N LEU A 73 -5.89 -2.70 -1.08
CA LEU A 73 -5.51 -3.44 -2.28
C LEU A 73 -6.72 -4.19 -2.86
N ASN A 74 -6.74 -4.37 -4.18
CA ASN A 74 -7.78 -5.05 -4.93
C ASN A 74 -9.19 -4.42 -4.78
N VAL A 75 -9.27 -3.15 -4.40
CA VAL A 75 -10.50 -2.37 -4.46
C VAL A 75 -10.68 -1.78 -5.86
N ARG A 76 -11.92 -1.55 -6.29
CA ARG A 76 -12.25 -0.91 -7.59
C ARG A 76 -13.14 0.30 -7.44
N GLU A 77 -13.49 0.64 -6.22
CA GLU A 77 -14.32 1.77 -5.86
C GLU A 77 -13.56 2.61 -4.85
N LEU A 78 -13.84 3.91 -4.84
CA LEU A 78 -13.23 4.83 -3.89
C LEU A 78 -13.66 4.48 -2.46
N ILE A 79 -12.68 4.24 -1.59
CA ILE A 79 -12.92 4.12 -0.14
C ILE A 79 -12.87 5.54 0.45
N PRO A 80 -13.93 6.01 1.13
CA PRO A 80 -13.93 7.37 1.69
C PRO A 80 -12.85 7.56 2.75
N LYS A 81 -12.17 8.68 2.68
CA LYS A 81 -11.25 9.15 3.72
C LYS A 81 -11.99 9.68 4.96
N ASP A 82 -11.24 10.01 6.00
CA ASP A 82 -11.74 10.60 7.25
C ASP A 82 -12.74 9.72 8.04
N LEU A 83 -12.86 8.44 7.69
CA LEU A 83 -13.52 7.43 8.51
C LEU A 83 -12.60 6.97 9.64
N SER A 84 -13.12 6.27 10.65
CA SER A 84 -12.23 5.55 11.59
C SER A 84 -11.49 4.41 10.88
N ALA A 85 -10.34 3.98 11.40
CA ALA A 85 -9.61 2.83 10.86
C ALA A 85 -10.50 1.59 10.73
N LYS A 86 -11.38 1.36 11.71
CA LYS A 86 -12.34 0.25 11.70
C LYS A 86 -13.33 0.37 10.54
N GLU A 87 -13.98 1.51 10.38
CA GLU A 87 -14.94 1.74 9.29
C GLU A 87 -14.27 1.67 7.91
N THR A 88 -13.02 2.15 7.81
CA THR A 88 -12.21 2.05 6.59
C THR A 88 -11.95 0.59 6.23
N VAL A 89 -11.47 -0.22 7.18
CA VAL A 89 -11.20 -1.65 6.98
C VAL A 89 -12.47 -2.41 6.61
N GLU A 90 -13.58 -2.18 7.32
CA GLU A 90 -14.87 -2.81 7.00
C GLU A 90 -15.34 -2.49 5.56
N ARG A 91 -15.09 -1.26 5.09
CA ARG A 91 -15.41 -0.89 3.70
C ARG A 91 -14.47 -1.52 2.68
N ILE A 92 -13.17 -1.60 2.97
CA ILE A 92 -12.21 -2.30 2.11
C ILE A 92 -12.63 -3.76 1.95
N HIS A 93 -12.96 -4.45 3.04
CA HIS A 93 -13.44 -5.83 3.01
C HIS A 93 -14.77 -5.96 2.28
N SER A 94 -15.72 -5.05 2.50
CA SER A 94 -17.00 -5.03 1.78
C SER A 94 -16.83 -4.87 0.26
N ALA A 95 -15.77 -4.18 -0.16
CA ALA A 95 -15.38 -4.05 -1.57
C ALA A 95 -14.58 -5.25 -2.10
N GLY A 96 -14.35 -6.30 -1.29
CA GLY A 96 -13.54 -7.47 -1.64
C GLY A 96 -12.03 -7.21 -1.67
N GLY A 97 -11.59 -6.12 -1.03
CA GLY A 97 -10.21 -5.72 -0.94
C GLY A 97 -9.48 -6.29 0.27
N ILE A 98 -8.18 -6.01 0.32
CA ILE A 98 -7.26 -6.36 1.41
C ILE A 98 -6.84 -5.06 2.11
N ALA A 99 -7.00 -4.99 3.42
CA ALA A 99 -6.64 -3.84 4.24
C ALA A 99 -5.28 -4.07 4.91
N ILE A 100 -4.33 -3.14 4.70
CA ILE A 100 -2.97 -3.24 5.25
C ILE A 100 -2.69 -2.01 6.12
N ALA A 101 -2.22 -2.22 7.34
CA ALA A 101 -1.73 -1.15 8.19
C ALA A 101 -0.42 -0.58 7.59
N ALA A 102 -0.50 0.60 6.98
CA ALA A 102 0.64 1.27 6.36
C ALA A 102 1.51 1.92 7.45
N HIS A 103 2.83 1.71 7.35
CA HIS A 103 3.86 2.29 8.24
C HIS A 103 3.37 2.57 9.68
N PRO A 104 2.80 1.58 10.40
CA PRO A 104 1.88 1.82 11.53
C PRO A 104 2.52 2.55 12.70
N TYR A 105 3.85 2.45 12.85
CA TYR A 105 4.58 3.05 13.96
C TYR A 105 5.52 4.18 13.52
N ASP A 106 5.41 4.68 12.28
CA ASP A 106 6.24 5.78 11.79
C ASP A 106 6.11 7.00 12.71
N ARG A 107 7.23 7.53 13.15
CA ARG A 107 7.27 8.65 14.10
C ARG A 107 6.86 9.99 13.49
N TYR A 108 6.93 10.13 12.18
CA TYR A 108 6.79 11.40 11.47
C TYR A 108 5.56 11.45 10.56
N ARG A 109 4.87 10.33 10.38
CA ARG A 109 3.71 10.19 9.49
C ARG A 109 2.55 9.51 10.23
N SER A 110 1.38 9.56 9.62
CA SER A 110 0.14 9.08 10.22
C SER A 110 0.00 7.55 10.07
N GLY A 111 0.67 6.79 10.94
CA GLY A 111 0.44 5.34 11.08
C GLY A 111 -0.69 5.03 12.07
N VAL A 112 -1.35 3.87 11.93
CA VAL A 112 -2.47 3.44 12.80
C VAL A 112 -2.07 3.01 14.22
N GLY A 113 -0.77 2.90 14.50
CA GLY A 113 -0.24 2.52 15.80
C GLY A 113 -0.82 1.20 16.32
N ASP A 114 -1.17 1.18 17.61
CA ASP A 114 -1.67 -0.01 18.30
C ASP A 114 -3.05 -0.49 17.80
N LEU A 115 -3.76 0.32 17.01
CA LEU A 115 -5.03 -0.10 16.39
C LEU A 115 -4.85 -1.28 15.43
N MET A 116 -3.62 -1.55 14.96
CA MET A 116 -3.32 -2.77 14.21
C MET A 116 -3.64 -4.07 14.99
N HIS A 117 -3.74 -4.00 16.32
CA HIS A 117 -4.09 -5.13 17.18
C HIS A 117 -5.60 -5.26 17.42
N GLU A 118 -6.38 -4.21 17.15
CA GLU A 118 -7.79 -4.08 17.53
C GLU A 118 -8.71 -4.12 16.31
N VAL A 119 -8.21 -3.70 15.16
CA VAL A 119 -8.93 -3.67 13.88
C VAL A 119 -8.50 -4.86 13.02
N ASP A 120 -9.42 -5.39 12.22
CA ASP A 120 -9.27 -6.60 11.41
C ASP A 120 -8.41 -6.37 10.15
N PHE A 121 -7.16 -5.92 10.32
CA PHE A 121 -6.23 -5.78 9.20
C PHE A 121 -5.80 -7.15 8.66
N ASP A 122 -5.61 -7.25 7.35
CA ASP A 122 -5.15 -8.49 6.70
C ASP A 122 -3.63 -8.65 6.73
N ALA A 123 -2.89 -7.53 6.83
CA ALA A 123 -1.44 -7.52 6.90
C ALA A 123 -0.91 -6.21 7.50
N VAL A 124 0.39 -6.20 7.79
CA VAL A 124 1.09 -5.03 8.34
C VAL A 124 2.31 -4.74 7.49
N GLU A 125 2.50 -3.47 7.14
CA GLU A 125 3.73 -3.01 6.50
C GLU A 125 4.85 -2.90 7.54
N VAL A 126 5.79 -3.86 7.51
CA VAL A 126 6.88 -3.94 8.49
C VAL A 126 8.20 -3.38 7.96
N LEU A 127 8.30 -3.21 6.65
CA LEU A 127 9.43 -2.59 5.97
C LEU A 127 8.90 -1.58 4.97
N ASN A 128 9.13 -0.30 5.24
CA ASN A 128 8.69 0.82 4.42
C ASN A 128 9.91 1.66 4.02
N GLY A 129 10.05 1.96 2.73
CA GLY A 129 11.22 2.64 2.17
C GLY A 129 11.41 4.09 2.63
N HIS A 130 10.36 4.73 3.16
CA HIS A 130 10.33 6.11 3.61
C HIS A 130 10.14 6.28 5.12
N THR A 131 10.25 5.19 5.89
CA THR A 131 10.19 5.24 7.35
C THR A 131 11.58 5.46 7.96
N PHE A 132 11.83 6.64 8.51
CA PHE A 132 13.12 7.02 9.11
C PHE A 132 13.23 6.73 10.61
N GLY A 133 12.18 6.18 11.21
CA GLY A 133 12.18 5.74 12.60
C GLY A 133 10.78 5.33 13.04
N ASN A 134 10.70 4.20 13.76
CA ASN A 134 9.45 3.72 14.33
C ASN A 134 9.42 3.90 15.85
N THR A 135 8.23 4.12 16.40
CA THR A 135 7.98 4.14 17.84
C THR A 135 7.98 2.73 18.46
N LYS A 136 7.62 1.70 17.69
CA LYS A 136 7.75 0.27 17.99
C LYS A 136 8.24 -0.49 16.77
N ASP A 137 8.81 -1.69 16.94
CA ASP A 137 9.18 -2.53 15.81
C ASP A 137 7.92 -3.18 15.18
N PRO A 138 7.49 -2.78 13.97
CA PRO A 138 6.27 -3.30 13.36
C PRO A 138 6.32 -4.81 13.12
N ALA A 139 7.49 -5.41 12.90
CA ALA A 139 7.61 -6.87 12.73
C ALA A 139 7.41 -7.63 14.04
N VAL A 140 7.83 -7.05 15.17
CA VAL A 140 7.54 -7.62 16.50
C VAL A 140 6.06 -7.52 16.81
N GLU A 141 5.44 -6.38 16.55
CA GLU A 141 4.02 -6.16 16.81
C GLU A 141 3.12 -7.03 15.88
N ALA A 142 3.47 -7.16 14.60
CA ALA A 142 2.76 -8.05 13.67
C ALA A 142 2.78 -9.52 14.15
N LYS A 143 3.91 -10.00 14.67
CA LYS A 143 4.02 -11.35 15.24
C LYS A 143 3.11 -11.55 16.45
N LYS A 144 2.92 -10.54 17.31
CA LYS A 144 2.02 -10.64 18.47
C LYS A 144 0.56 -10.82 18.05
N SER A 145 0.15 -10.15 16.97
CA SER A 145 -1.21 -10.30 16.41
C SER A 145 -1.36 -11.46 15.44
N GLY A 146 -0.28 -12.17 15.09
CA GLY A 146 -0.32 -13.21 14.07
C GLY A 146 -0.60 -12.68 12.66
N LEU A 147 -0.35 -11.40 12.40
CA LEU A 147 -0.63 -10.77 11.12
C LEU A 147 0.49 -11.05 10.10
N PRO A 148 0.14 -11.35 8.84
CA PRO A 148 1.07 -11.36 7.72
C PRO A 148 1.88 -10.06 7.64
N MET A 149 3.15 -10.20 7.26
CA MET A 149 4.07 -9.08 7.14
C MET A 149 4.34 -8.79 5.67
N VAL A 150 4.20 -7.53 5.28
CA VAL A 150 4.50 -7.03 3.93
C VAL A 150 5.48 -5.86 3.99
N GLY A 151 5.92 -5.40 2.83
CA GLY A 151 6.73 -4.19 2.71
C GLY A 151 6.51 -3.50 1.38
N GLY A 152 6.70 -2.19 1.37
CA GLY A 152 6.52 -1.36 0.18
C GLY A 152 7.54 -0.23 0.18
N THR A 153 7.85 0.30 -0.99
CA THR A 153 8.83 1.40 -1.05
C THR A 153 8.23 2.68 -0.51
N ASP A 154 6.92 2.85 -0.64
CA ASP A 154 6.23 4.11 -0.42
C ASP A 154 6.81 5.20 -1.33
N ALA A 155 7.03 4.82 -2.59
CA ALA A 155 7.79 5.61 -3.55
C ALA A 155 6.98 6.81 -4.05
N HIS A 156 7.52 8.02 -3.92
CA HIS A 156 6.97 9.24 -4.52
C HIS A 156 7.63 9.61 -5.86
N THR A 157 8.66 8.86 -6.26
CA THR A 157 9.25 8.96 -7.59
C THR A 157 9.39 7.58 -8.24
N ALA A 158 9.24 7.53 -9.57
CA ALA A 158 9.31 6.27 -10.31
C ALA A 158 10.67 5.55 -10.15
N LYS A 159 11.76 6.30 -9.88
CA LYS A 159 13.10 5.74 -9.67
C LYS A 159 13.23 4.92 -8.40
N GLU A 160 12.41 5.19 -7.39
CA GLU A 160 12.44 4.48 -6.10
C GLU A 160 11.71 3.13 -6.18
N VAL A 161 10.71 3.02 -7.06
CA VAL A 161 9.83 1.84 -7.21
C VAL A 161 10.61 0.52 -7.17
N GLY A 162 10.23 -0.38 -6.28
CA GLY A 162 10.88 -1.68 -6.11
C GLY A 162 12.15 -1.66 -5.24
N GLY A 163 12.48 -0.54 -4.60
CA GLY A 163 13.52 -0.46 -3.56
C GLY A 163 13.19 -1.35 -2.35
N VAL A 164 11.91 -1.42 -1.99
CA VAL A 164 11.31 -2.45 -1.14
C VAL A 164 10.25 -3.18 -1.95
N ARG A 165 10.17 -4.50 -1.80
CA ARG A 165 9.28 -5.34 -2.60
C ARG A 165 8.95 -6.63 -1.87
N ILE A 166 7.76 -7.16 -2.11
CA ILE A 166 7.34 -8.46 -1.57
C ILE A 166 7.58 -9.58 -2.58
N LYS A 167 7.90 -10.77 -2.07
CA LYS A 167 7.98 -12.00 -2.86
C LYS A 167 6.67 -12.77 -2.73
N VAL A 168 5.92 -12.86 -3.81
CA VAL A 168 4.74 -13.72 -3.91
C VAL A 168 5.18 -15.05 -4.53
N PRO A 169 4.85 -16.22 -3.95
CA PRO A 169 5.09 -17.52 -4.58
C PRO A 169 4.46 -17.59 -5.98
N LYS A 170 5.02 -18.44 -6.85
CA LYS A 170 4.36 -18.80 -8.10
C LYS A 170 3.32 -19.88 -7.83
#